data_AF-A0A1Q6SVL6-F1
#
_entry.id   AF-A0A1Q6SVL6-F1
#
_cell.length_a   1.000
_cell.length_b   1.000
_cell.length_c   1.000
_cell.angle_alpha   90.00
_cell.angle_beta   90.00
_cell.angle_gamma   90.00
#
_symmetry.space_group_name_H-M   'P 1'
#
loop_
_entity.id
_entity.type
_entity.pdbx_description
1 polymer ?
#
loop_
_entity_poly.entity_id
_entity_poly.type
_entity_poly.pdbx_seq_one_letter_code
_entity_poly.pdbx_strand_id
1 'polypeptide(L)'
;MNSKNKCKYIIGTLTTVLCLTACGHTNEEKELADFSSSISSFTASIQDANQQINELDVNDANASQELLSILDGLDEKFKELADLSVPEQYQSIETLADEASENMTNAVSYFHSAYEGEAFDEQDADVAYQYYTRAMVRIEYIGYVLVGEIPENDHVKVQEQELNDTRFIDKILDNNDEEQSTSEMTTTISVE
;
A
#
# COMPACT_ATOMS: atom_id res chain seq x y z
N MET A 1 62.73 -54.81 -13.04
CA MET A 1 61.83 -54.25 -12.00
C MET A 1 61.94 -52.74 -12.10
N ASN A 2 60.93 -51.87 -12.20
CA ASN A 2 59.48 -51.92 -11.96
C ASN A 2 58.91 -50.62 -12.67
N SER A 3 58.22 -50.70 -13.81
CA SER A 3 56.76 -50.55 -14.02
C SER A 3 56.10 -49.16 -13.79
N LYS A 4 55.67 -48.55 -14.92
CA LYS A 4 54.43 -47.75 -15.18
C LYS A 4 54.34 -46.36 -14.50
N ASN A 5 54.04 -45.27 -15.23
CA ASN A 5 52.68 -44.90 -15.64
C ASN A 5 52.63 -43.95 -16.86
N LYS A 6 51.47 -43.96 -17.52
CA LYS A 6 51.21 -43.55 -18.90
C LYS A 6 50.62 -42.13 -18.99
N CYS A 7 50.91 -41.45 -20.11
CA CYS A 7 49.99 -40.73 -21.01
C CYS A 7 49.02 -39.68 -20.39
N LYS A 8 49.07 -38.41 -20.85
CA LYS A 8 48.00 -37.77 -21.66
C LYS A 8 47.98 -36.22 -21.63
N TYR A 9 47.92 -35.65 -22.85
CA TYR A 9 47.16 -34.45 -23.30
C TYR A 9 47.48 -33.06 -22.71
N ILE A 10 47.18 -31.93 -23.35
CA ILE A 10 47.05 -31.40 -24.73
C ILE A 10 47.00 -29.89 -24.48
N ILE A 11 47.60 -29.10 -25.37
CA ILE A 11 47.52 -27.64 -25.38
C ILE A 11 46.03 -27.22 -25.40
N GLY A 12 45.60 -26.47 -24.39
CA GLY A 12 44.27 -25.86 -24.32
C GLY A 12 44.41 -24.35 -24.15
N THR A 13 44.36 -23.63 -25.25
CA THR A 13 44.12 -22.18 -25.28
C THR A 13 42.76 -21.91 -24.63
N LEU A 14 42.79 -21.39 -23.39
CA LEU A 14 41.61 -20.85 -22.74
C LEU A 14 41.36 -19.45 -23.30
N THR A 15 40.53 -19.39 -24.33
CA THR A 15 39.95 -18.14 -24.79
C THR A 15 39.08 -17.60 -23.68
N THR A 16 39.56 -16.58 -22.97
CA THR A 16 38.73 -15.77 -22.09
C THR A 16 37.67 -15.09 -22.95
N VAL A 17 36.49 -15.70 -23.04
CA VAL A 17 35.29 -15.00 -23.47
C VAL A 17 35.01 -13.97 -22.37
N LEU A 18 35.45 -12.74 -22.61
CA LEU A 18 34.90 -11.58 -21.93
C LEU A 18 33.43 -11.53 -22.31
N CYS A 19 32.57 -12.09 -21.45
CA CYS A 19 31.16 -11.73 -21.44
C CYS A 19 31.08 -10.26 -21.02
N LEU A 20 31.28 -9.37 -22.00
CA LEU A 20 30.79 -8.00 -21.90
C LEU A 20 29.27 -8.12 -21.98
N THR A 21 28.62 -8.43 -20.85
CA THR A 21 27.25 -7.99 -20.64
C THR A 21 27.33 -6.47 -20.63
N ALA A 22 27.19 -5.88 -21.81
CA ALA A 22 26.86 -4.49 -21.90
C ALA A 22 25.50 -4.34 -21.20
N CYS A 23 25.51 -3.98 -19.92
CA CYS A 23 24.38 -3.36 -19.24
C CYS A 23 24.19 -1.98 -19.88
N GLY A 24 23.83 -1.96 -21.16
CA GLY A 24 23.24 -0.79 -21.78
C GLY A 24 21.86 -0.70 -21.17
N HIS A 25 21.63 0.32 -20.36
CA HIS A 25 20.33 0.58 -19.76
C HIS A 25 19.30 0.59 -20.89
N THR A 26 18.49 -0.46 -20.99
CA THR A 26 17.40 -0.48 -21.95
C THR A 26 16.38 0.57 -21.51
N ASN A 27 15.57 1.08 -22.44
CA ASN A 27 14.50 2.02 -22.07
C ASN A 27 13.57 1.42 -21.01
N GLU A 28 13.37 0.10 -21.04
CA GLU A 28 12.59 -0.66 -20.07
C GLU A 28 13.19 -0.64 -18.64
N GLU A 29 14.51 -0.77 -18.50
CA GLU A 29 15.17 -0.69 -17.17
C GLU A 29 15.02 0.71 -16.55
N LYS A 30 15.08 1.75 -17.38
CA LYS A 30 14.83 3.13 -16.94
C LYS A 30 13.38 3.34 -16.53
N GLU A 31 12.44 2.87 -17.34
CA GLU A 31 10.99 2.98 -17.08
C GLU A 31 10.60 2.31 -15.76
N LEU A 32 11.13 1.10 -15.51
CA LEU A 32 10.91 0.39 -14.25
C LEU A 32 11.51 1.12 -13.04
N ALA A 33 12.71 1.68 -13.20
CA ALA A 33 13.36 2.45 -12.14
C ALA A 33 12.59 3.74 -11.81
N ASP A 34 12.12 4.46 -12.83
CA ASP A 34 11.30 5.67 -12.67
C ASP A 34 9.98 5.32 -11.97
N PHE A 35 9.28 4.26 -12.41
CA PHE A 35 8.06 3.77 -11.77
C PHE A 35 8.27 3.38 -10.30
N SER A 36 9.30 2.59 -10.01
CA SER A 36 9.64 2.19 -8.63
C SER A 36 9.96 3.38 -7.73
N SER A 37 10.65 4.39 -8.27
CA SER A 37 10.93 5.64 -7.55
C SER A 37 9.64 6.41 -7.26
N SER A 38 8.71 6.48 -8.21
CA SER A 38 7.42 7.15 -8.01
C SER A 38 6.58 6.45 -6.94
N ILE A 39 6.47 5.12 -6.98
CA ILE A 39 5.76 4.36 -5.94
C ILE A 39 6.40 4.58 -4.57
N SER A 40 7.73 4.55 -4.47
CA SER A 40 8.42 4.80 -3.20
C SER A 40 8.15 6.20 -2.66
N SER A 41 8.14 7.21 -3.52
CA SER A 41 7.81 8.60 -3.15
C SER A 41 6.36 8.75 -2.70
N PHE A 42 5.44 8.06 -3.37
CA PHE A 42 4.03 8.05 -3.01
C PHE A 42 3.81 7.41 -1.63
N THR A 43 4.40 6.23 -1.37
CA THR A 43 4.32 5.56 -0.07
C THR A 43 4.92 6.42 1.05
N ALA A 44 6.04 7.09 0.80
CA ALA A 44 6.62 8.02 1.76
C ALA A 44 5.67 9.19 2.07
N SER A 45 4.92 9.68 1.08
CA SER A 45 3.93 10.74 1.28
C SER A 45 2.74 10.28 2.13
N ILE A 46 2.28 9.03 1.98
CA ILE A 46 1.27 8.45 2.89
C ILE A 46 1.79 8.39 4.32
N GLN A 47 3.03 7.94 4.51
CA GLN A 47 3.63 7.84 5.85
C GLN A 47 3.78 9.22 6.51
N ASP A 48 4.21 10.22 5.74
CA ASP A 48 4.33 11.60 6.19
C ASP A 48 2.96 12.19 6.56
N ALA A 49 1.93 12.02 5.73
CA ALA A 49 0.57 12.45 6.05
C ALA A 49 0.04 11.77 7.32
N ASN A 50 0.26 10.47 7.48
CA ASN A 50 -0.12 9.74 8.70
C ASN A 50 0.62 10.27 9.94
N GLN A 51 1.91 10.59 9.82
CA GLN A 51 2.66 11.19 10.92
C GLN A 51 2.08 12.57 11.28
N GLN A 52 1.86 13.43 10.29
CA GLN A 52 1.28 14.76 10.51
C GLN A 52 -0.09 14.67 11.21
N ILE A 53 -0.98 13.76 10.77
CA ILE A 53 -2.28 13.54 11.41
C ILE A 53 -2.13 13.10 12.88
N ASN A 54 -1.22 12.18 13.17
CA ASN A 54 -1.00 11.68 14.54
C ASN A 54 -0.35 12.73 15.47
N GLU A 55 0.31 13.74 14.90
CA GLU A 55 0.95 14.84 15.64
C GLU A 55 0.00 16.04 15.85
N LEU A 56 -1.20 16.04 15.25
CA LEU A 56 -2.18 17.12 15.42
C LEU A 56 -2.57 17.31 16.89
N ASP A 57 -2.51 18.54 17.38
CA ASP A 57 -3.12 18.92 18.65
C ASP A 57 -4.61 19.13 18.45
N VAL A 58 -5.41 18.12 18.80
CA VAL A 58 -6.87 18.15 18.69
C VAL A 58 -7.56 19.24 19.54
N ASN A 59 -6.82 19.90 20.44
CA ASN A 59 -7.35 21.02 21.23
C ASN A 59 -7.06 22.39 20.60
N ASP A 60 -6.25 22.44 19.53
CA ASP A 60 -6.01 23.68 18.80
C ASP A 60 -7.26 24.09 18.03
N ALA A 61 -7.55 25.40 18.03
CA ALA A 61 -8.72 25.94 17.32
C ALA A 61 -8.64 25.75 15.79
N ASN A 62 -7.44 25.50 15.25
CA ASN A 62 -7.19 25.26 13.83
C ASN A 62 -6.98 23.78 13.49
N ALA A 63 -7.11 22.86 14.45
CA ALA A 63 -6.84 21.44 14.24
C ALA A 63 -7.62 20.86 13.03
N SER A 64 -8.88 21.25 12.86
CA SER A 64 -9.68 20.86 11.70
C SER A 64 -9.13 21.40 10.38
N GLN A 65 -8.67 22.66 10.37
CA GLN A 65 -8.10 23.26 9.17
C GLN A 65 -6.76 22.61 8.79
N GLU A 66 -5.94 22.27 9.79
CA GLU A 66 -4.68 21.54 9.58
C GLU A 66 -4.93 20.12 9.05
N LEU A 67 -5.90 19.40 9.62
CA LEU A 67 -6.34 18.09 9.11
C LEU A 67 -6.75 18.17 7.63
N LEU A 68 -7.63 19.11 7.29
CA LEU A 68 -8.10 19.29 5.91
C LEU A 68 -6.94 19.61 4.96
N SER A 69 -6.00 20.46 5.37
CA SER A 69 -4.81 20.76 4.55
C SER A 69 -3.90 19.55 4.34
N ILE A 70 -3.77 18.66 5.34
CA ILE A 70 -3.01 17.41 5.19
C ILE A 70 -3.72 16.49 4.19
N LEU A 71 -5.05 16.37 4.29
CA LEU A 71 -5.86 15.56 3.41
C LEU A 71 -5.84 16.07 1.96
N ASP A 72 -5.91 17.38 1.74
CA ASP A 72 -5.73 18.01 0.42
C ASP A 72 -4.38 17.62 -0.20
N GLY A 73 -3.31 17.73 0.58
CA GLY A 73 -1.97 17.33 0.14
C GLY A 73 -1.89 15.84 -0.19
N LEU A 74 -2.57 14.99 0.58
CA LEU A 74 -2.65 13.56 0.32
C LEU A 74 -3.42 13.27 -0.99
N ASP A 75 -4.56 13.94 -1.22
CA ASP A 75 -5.34 13.80 -2.45
C ASP A 75 -4.54 14.20 -3.70
N GLU A 76 -3.72 15.25 -3.63
CA GLU A 76 -2.78 15.59 -4.70
C GLU A 76 -1.82 14.42 -5.02
N LYS A 77 -1.32 13.71 -4.00
CA LYS A 77 -0.44 12.55 -4.20
C LYS A 77 -1.15 11.35 -4.80
N PHE A 78 -2.42 11.16 -4.49
CA PHE A 78 -3.22 10.14 -5.15
C PHE A 78 -3.51 10.47 -6.63
N LYS A 79 -3.71 11.75 -6.96
CA LYS A 79 -3.81 12.19 -8.37
C LYS A 79 -2.49 11.99 -9.12
N GLU A 80 -1.37 12.34 -8.49
CA GLU A 80 -0.04 12.07 -9.07
C GLU A 80 0.19 10.57 -9.31
N LEU A 81 -0.29 9.70 -8.42
CA LEU A 81 -0.24 8.25 -8.59
C LEU A 81 -1.06 7.77 -9.81
N ALA A 82 -2.28 8.28 -9.98
CA ALA A 82 -3.15 7.95 -11.10
C ALA A 82 -2.55 8.38 -12.46
N ASP A 83 -1.81 9.50 -12.49
CA ASP A 83 -1.15 10.00 -13.68
C ASP A 83 0.18 9.28 -14.02
N LEU A 84 0.60 8.29 -13.22
CA LEU A 84 1.87 7.59 -13.46
C LEU A 84 1.82 6.75 -14.73
N SER A 85 2.89 6.84 -15.53
CA SER A 85 3.14 5.86 -16.58
C SER A 85 3.50 4.52 -15.94
N VAL A 86 2.65 3.51 -16.15
CA VAL A 86 2.83 2.18 -15.57
C VAL A 86 3.50 1.25 -16.61
N PRO A 87 4.57 0.52 -16.23
CA PRO A 87 5.19 -0.46 -17.12
C PRO A 87 4.21 -1.56 -17.54
N GLU A 88 4.37 -2.11 -18.76
CA GLU A 88 3.44 -3.10 -19.35
C GLU A 88 3.16 -4.30 -18.42
N GLN A 89 4.17 -4.78 -17.69
CA GLN A 89 4.01 -5.90 -16.76
C GLN A 89 3.15 -5.61 -15.53
N TYR A 90 2.87 -4.32 -15.27
CA TYR A 90 2.10 -3.84 -14.13
C TYR A 90 0.81 -3.11 -14.52
N GLN A 91 0.37 -3.20 -15.79
CA GLN A 91 -0.77 -2.43 -16.33
C GLN A 91 -2.04 -2.48 -15.46
N SER A 92 -2.27 -3.56 -14.70
CA SER A 92 -3.40 -3.66 -13.75
C SER A 92 -3.38 -2.61 -12.63
N ILE A 93 -2.23 -1.97 -12.37
CA ILE A 93 -2.09 -0.89 -11.39
C ILE A 93 -2.79 0.38 -11.85
N GLU A 94 -2.92 0.66 -13.16
CA GLU A 94 -3.55 1.89 -13.65
C GLU A 94 -4.99 2.02 -13.13
N THR A 95 -5.82 0.99 -13.33
CA THR A 95 -7.21 1.01 -12.85
C THR A 95 -7.29 1.13 -11.32
N LEU A 96 -6.37 0.47 -10.59
CA LEU A 96 -6.33 0.58 -9.14
C LEU A 96 -5.94 1.99 -8.69
N ALA A 97 -5.00 2.65 -9.38
CA ALA A 97 -4.56 4.00 -9.08
C ALA A 97 -5.64 5.04 -9.40
N ASP A 98 -6.33 4.90 -10.53
CA ASP A 98 -7.48 5.72 -10.89
C ASP A 98 -8.59 5.61 -9.84
N GLU A 99 -8.98 4.38 -9.47
CA GLU A 99 -9.99 4.14 -8.43
C GLU A 99 -9.54 4.68 -7.08
N ALA A 100 -8.26 4.51 -6.71
CA ALA A 100 -7.72 5.05 -5.46
C ALA A 100 -7.85 6.58 -5.42
N SER A 101 -7.49 7.23 -6.51
CA SER A 101 -7.57 8.69 -6.67
C SER A 101 -8.99 9.21 -6.59
N GLU A 102 -9.92 8.60 -7.33
CA GLU A 102 -11.35 8.97 -7.25
C GLU A 102 -11.90 8.82 -5.83
N ASN A 103 -11.59 7.71 -5.15
CA ASN A 103 -12.02 7.49 -3.78
C ASN A 103 -11.39 8.53 -2.82
N MET A 104 -10.12 8.86 -2.97
CA MET A 104 -9.47 9.87 -2.10
C MET A 104 -10.05 11.26 -2.33
N THR A 105 -10.26 11.67 -3.58
CA THR A 105 -10.88 12.96 -3.90
C THR A 105 -12.28 13.07 -3.31
N ASN A 106 -13.08 12.00 -3.37
CA ASN A 106 -14.39 11.97 -2.73
C ASN A 106 -14.26 12.04 -1.19
N ALA A 107 -13.30 11.32 -0.60
CA ALA A 107 -13.06 11.36 0.85
C ALA A 107 -12.76 12.78 1.32
N VAL A 108 -11.82 13.46 0.67
CA VAL A 108 -11.44 14.85 1.01
C VAL A 108 -12.62 15.80 0.85
N SER A 109 -13.37 15.69 -0.26
CA SER A 109 -14.59 16.49 -0.45
C SER A 109 -15.61 16.32 0.69
N TYR A 110 -15.81 15.10 1.17
CA TYR A 110 -16.72 14.85 2.30
C TYR A 110 -16.13 15.31 3.63
N PHE A 111 -14.82 15.20 3.85
CA PHE A 111 -14.19 15.78 5.04
C PHE A 111 -14.35 17.30 5.10
N HIS A 112 -14.17 18.02 3.99
CA HIS A 112 -14.47 19.45 3.94
C HIS A 112 -15.93 19.73 4.27
N SER A 113 -16.86 18.97 3.70
CA SER A 113 -18.30 19.12 3.98
C SER A 113 -18.61 18.91 5.48
N ALA A 114 -17.97 17.92 6.11
CA ALA A 114 -18.15 17.61 7.52
C ALA A 114 -17.62 18.71 8.46
N TYR A 115 -16.50 19.34 8.13
CA TYR A 115 -15.79 20.26 9.04
C TYR A 115 -16.04 21.75 8.76
N GLU A 116 -16.39 22.14 7.54
CA GLU A 116 -16.54 23.55 7.14
C GLU A 116 -17.98 24.07 7.27
N GLY A 117 -18.93 23.22 7.66
CA GLY A 117 -20.30 23.61 8.00
C GLY A 117 -20.40 24.49 9.25
N GLU A 118 -21.61 25.00 9.54
CA GLU A 118 -21.86 25.76 10.79
C GLU A 118 -21.64 24.91 12.06
N ALA A 119 -21.85 23.59 11.93
CA ALA A 119 -21.57 22.58 12.92
C ALA A 119 -20.97 21.36 12.22
N PHE A 120 -20.23 20.54 12.97
CA PHE A 120 -19.69 19.28 12.47
C PHE A 120 -20.81 18.34 12.00
N ASP A 121 -20.67 17.79 10.80
CA ASP A 121 -21.60 16.80 10.24
C ASP A 121 -21.00 15.39 10.34
N GLU A 122 -21.54 14.60 11.28
CA GLU A 122 -21.10 13.23 11.53
C GLU A 122 -21.40 12.29 10.36
N GLN A 123 -22.47 12.54 9.60
CA GLN A 123 -22.82 11.72 8.44
C GLN A 123 -21.82 11.92 7.31
N ASP A 124 -21.46 13.16 7.01
CA ASP A 124 -20.45 13.45 5.99
C ASP A 124 -19.06 12.92 6.42
N ALA A 125 -18.72 12.99 7.71
CA ALA A 125 -17.48 12.41 8.22
C ALA A 125 -17.43 10.87 8.08
N ASP A 126 -18.53 10.17 8.33
CA ASP A 126 -18.61 8.71 8.12
C ASP A 126 -18.45 8.35 6.65
N VAL A 127 -19.13 9.08 5.76
CA VAL A 127 -19.00 8.88 4.31
C VAL A 127 -17.57 9.17 3.83
N ALA A 128 -16.94 10.23 4.34
CA ALA A 128 -15.54 10.55 4.06
C ALA A 128 -14.61 9.39 4.44
N TYR A 129 -14.78 8.85 5.64
CA TYR A 129 -13.98 7.73 6.13
C TYR A 129 -14.15 6.45 5.29
N GLN A 130 -15.37 6.16 4.83
CA GLN A 130 -15.62 5.04 3.93
C GLN A 130 -14.86 5.19 2.61
N TYR A 131 -14.88 6.38 1.99
CA TYR A 131 -14.14 6.66 0.76
C TYR A 131 -12.62 6.62 0.98
N TYR A 132 -12.11 7.19 2.08
CA TYR A 132 -10.70 7.12 2.46
C TYR A 132 -10.25 5.64 2.57
N THR A 133 -11.04 4.83 3.26
CA THR A 133 -10.78 3.39 3.41
C THR A 133 -10.75 2.67 2.06
N ARG A 134 -11.70 2.97 1.17
CA ARG A 134 -11.72 2.40 -0.19
C ARG A 134 -10.49 2.77 -0.99
N ALA A 135 -9.99 4.01 -0.87
CA ALA A 135 -8.76 4.46 -1.51
C ALA A 135 -7.55 3.66 -1.00
N MET A 136 -7.42 3.53 0.33
CA MET A 136 -6.32 2.78 0.94
C MET A 136 -6.34 1.28 0.60
N VAL A 137 -7.52 0.66 0.47
CA VAL A 137 -7.64 -0.73 0.00
C VAL A 137 -7.10 -0.91 -1.41
N ARG A 138 -7.27 0.07 -2.31
CA ARG A 138 -6.67 0.00 -3.65
C ARG A 138 -5.15 0.10 -3.59
N ILE A 139 -4.60 0.91 -2.69
CA ILE A 139 -3.15 0.98 -2.46
C ILE A 139 -2.61 -0.38 -1.96
N GLU A 140 -3.35 -1.06 -1.10
CA GLU A 140 -3.01 -2.42 -0.66
C GLU A 140 -2.95 -3.40 -1.85
N TYR A 141 -3.95 -3.35 -2.74
CA TYR A 141 -3.99 -4.17 -3.96
C TYR A 141 -2.84 -3.86 -4.92
N ILE A 142 -2.47 -2.59 -5.07
CA ILE A 142 -1.27 -2.17 -5.80
C ILE A 142 -0.03 -2.84 -5.19
N GLY A 143 0.09 -2.83 -3.86
CA GLY A 143 1.15 -3.53 -3.14
C GLY A 143 1.25 -5.02 -3.50
N TYR A 144 0.13 -5.73 -3.51
CA TYR A 144 0.06 -7.15 -3.90
C TYR A 144 0.53 -7.40 -5.34
N VAL A 145 0.11 -6.55 -6.28
CA VAL A 145 0.56 -6.63 -7.68
C VAL A 145 2.08 -6.43 -7.78
N LEU A 146 2.64 -5.49 -7.00
CA LEU A 146 4.07 -5.18 -7.03
C LEU A 146 4.95 -6.31 -6.47
N VAL A 147 4.52 -6.97 -5.39
CA VAL A 147 5.28 -8.07 -4.77
C VAL A 147 5.07 -9.42 -5.45
N GLY A 148 4.06 -9.52 -6.33
CA GLY A 148 3.73 -10.75 -7.05
C GLY A 148 2.99 -11.79 -6.20
N GLU A 149 2.46 -11.40 -5.04
CA GLU A 149 1.63 -12.22 -4.17
C GLU A 149 0.19 -11.71 -4.25
N ILE A 150 -0.69 -12.45 -4.93
CA ILE A 150 -2.14 -12.20 -4.87
C ILE A 150 -2.62 -12.86 -3.58
N PRO A 151 -3.18 -12.13 -2.59
CA PRO A 151 -3.72 -12.75 -1.39
C PRO A 151 -4.88 -13.67 -1.77
N GLU A 152 -4.88 -14.88 -1.21
CA GLU A 152 -5.90 -15.93 -1.42
C GLU A 152 -7.29 -15.57 -0.84
N ASN A 153 -7.62 -14.29 -0.66
CA ASN A 153 -8.97 -13.92 -0.25
C ASN A 153 -9.90 -13.94 -1.47
N ASP A 154 -10.83 -14.89 -1.38
CA ASP A 154 -11.59 -15.58 -2.42
C ASP A 154 -12.66 -14.72 -3.15
N HIS A 155 -12.36 -13.45 -3.49
CA HIS A 155 -13.32 -12.55 -4.15
C HIS A 155 -12.73 -11.62 -5.23
N VAL A 156 -11.59 -11.92 -5.84
CA VAL A 156 -11.18 -11.20 -7.07
C VAL A 156 -11.87 -11.80 -8.30
N LYS A 157 -13.14 -11.43 -8.48
CA LYS A 157 -13.57 -10.89 -9.77
C LYS A 157 -13.65 -9.39 -9.56
N VAL A 158 -13.13 -8.60 -10.50
CA VAL A 158 -13.44 -7.16 -10.56
C VAL A 158 -14.95 -7.03 -10.79
N GLN A 159 -15.70 -7.00 -9.69
CA GLN A 159 -17.11 -6.69 -9.56
C GLN A 159 -17.27 -6.21 -8.12
N GLU A 160 -17.84 -5.01 -7.96
CA GLU A 160 -18.18 -4.41 -6.67
C GLU A 160 -18.83 -5.45 -5.75
N GLN A 161 -18.13 -5.81 -4.68
CA GLN A 161 -18.74 -6.48 -3.55
C GLN A 161 -18.48 -5.64 -2.32
N GLU A 162 -19.59 -5.23 -1.69
CA GLU A 162 -19.62 -4.58 -0.40
C GLU A 162 -18.92 -5.46 0.63
N LEU A 163 -17.68 -5.10 0.96
CA LEU A 163 -16.95 -5.67 2.08
C LEU A 163 -17.17 -4.77 3.27
N ASN A 164 -18.32 -4.98 3.91
CA ASN A 164 -18.73 -4.36 5.17
C ASN A 164 -17.99 -5.00 6.37
N ASP A 165 -16.66 -5.18 6.25
CA ASP A 165 -15.87 -5.84 7.29
C ASP A 165 -14.60 -5.06 7.63
N THR A 166 -14.77 -4.02 8.44
CA THR A 166 -13.72 -3.21 9.08
C THR A 166 -12.88 -3.98 10.12
N ARG A 167 -13.17 -5.26 10.40
CA ARG A 167 -12.50 -6.04 11.46
C ARG A 167 -11.13 -6.59 11.08
N PHE A 168 -10.64 -6.34 9.86
CA PHE A 168 -9.31 -6.80 9.44
C PHE A 168 -8.19 -5.90 9.99
N ILE A 169 -8.44 -4.59 10.12
CA ILE A 169 -7.47 -3.63 10.68
C ILE A 169 -7.31 -3.84 12.19
N ASP A 170 -8.40 -4.11 12.92
CA ASP A 170 -8.36 -4.45 14.34
C ASP A 170 -7.47 -5.68 14.60
N LYS A 171 -7.49 -6.66 13.68
CA LYS A 171 -6.71 -7.90 13.79
C LYS A 171 -5.21 -7.71 13.51
N ILE A 172 -4.83 -6.66 12.78
CA ILE A 172 -3.43 -6.32 12.50
C ILE A 172 -2.85 -5.49 13.65
N LEU A 173 -3.66 -4.63 14.27
CA LEU A 173 -3.24 -3.80 15.41
C LEU A 173 -3.11 -4.60 16.73
N ASP A 174 -3.86 -5.69 16.90
CA ASP A 174 -3.83 -6.54 18.10
C ASP A 174 -2.65 -7.56 18.17
N ASN A 175 -1.80 -7.66 17.14
CA ASN A 175 -0.69 -8.63 17.14
C ASN A 175 0.60 -8.14 17.82
N ASN A 176 0.52 -7.15 18.70
CA ASN A 176 1.54 -6.85 19.69
C ASN A 176 0.97 -7.14 21.09
N ASP A 177 0.91 -8.43 21.45
CA ASP A 177 1.15 -8.96 22.80
C ASP A 177 0.63 -10.42 22.87
N GLU A 178 1.49 -11.39 22.55
CA GLU A 178 1.33 -12.71 23.17
C GLU A 178 1.90 -12.63 24.60
N GLU A 179 1.04 -12.67 25.61
CA GLU A 179 1.14 -13.62 26.74
C GLU A 179 -0.22 -13.76 27.47
N GLN A 180 -0.92 -14.86 27.15
CA GLN A 180 -1.49 -15.83 28.09
C GLN A 180 -2.36 -15.34 29.28
N SER A 181 -3.67 -15.64 29.23
CA SER A 181 -4.31 -16.71 30.04
C SER A 181 -5.82 -16.54 30.17
N THR A 182 -6.51 -17.64 29.87
CA THR A 182 -7.94 -17.90 30.01
C THR A 182 -8.42 -17.94 31.48
N SER A 183 -9.64 -17.46 31.76
CA SER A 183 -10.53 -18.05 32.80
C SER A 183 -11.97 -17.47 32.75
N GLU A 184 -12.84 -18.24 32.10
CA GLU A 184 -14.22 -18.61 32.48
C GLU A 184 -15.18 -17.59 33.15
N MET A 185 -16.27 -17.34 32.43
CA MET A 185 -17.55 -16.83 32.89
C MET A 185 -18.30 -17.88 33.73
N THR A 186 -18.81 -17.50 34.90
CA THR A 186 -20.00 -18.16 35.50
C THR A 186 -20.91 -17.10 36.12
N THR A 187 -22.00 -16.80 35.41
CA THR A 187 -23.13 -16.02 35.91
C THR A 187 -24.09 -16.96 36.63
N THR A 188 -24.25 -16.82 37.95
CA THR A 188 -25.42 -17.33 38.67
C THR A 188 -26.47 -16.23 38.77
N ILE A 189 -27.55 -16.37 38.02
CA ILE A 189 -28.81 -15.64 38.20
C ILE A 189 -29.50 -16.21 39.45
N SER A 190 -29.84 -15.36 40.41
CA SER A 190 -30.82 -15.68 41.46
C SER A 190 -32.04 -14.79 41.24
N VAL A 191 -33.18 -15.45 41.04
CA VAL A 191 -34.52 -14.87 40.98
C VAL A 191 -35.05 -14.83 42.42
N GLU A 192 -35.55 -13.68 42.87
CA GLU A 192 -36.41 -13.58 44.07
C GLU A 192 -37.85 -13.98 43.75
#